data_AF-A0A1V2AV24-F1
#
_entry.id   AF-A0A1V2AV24-F1
#
_cell.length_a   1.000
_cell.length_b   1.000
_cell.length_c   1.000
_cell.angle_alpha   90.00
_cell.angle_beta   90.00
_cell.angle_gamma   90.00
#
_symmetry.space_group_name_H-M   'P 1'
#
loop_
_entity.id
_entity.type
_entity.pdbx_description
1 polymer ?
#
loop_
_entity_poly.entity_id
_entity_poly.type
_entity_poly.pdbx_seq_one_letter_code
_entity_poly.pdbx_strand_id
1 'polypeptide(L)'
;MKIIKTNWINIIGVFIAVFLYAIVLNLIDTNVSRNVFQSVLPALILVCLYGLVFWVLLILLLVILDLLLIVKKTSNLRVKLLIEWLIIGSPFTYWAVRYGQGIFIAGVISLLITQFIRWKHIKAVLKAN
;
A
#
# COMPACT_ATOMS: atom_id res chain seq x y z
N MET A 1 -14.61 -4.89 15.18
CA MET A 1 -13.99 -3.94 14.21
C MET A 1 -12.54 -3.49 14.55
N LYS A 2 -11.84 -4.07 15.54
CA LYS A 2 -10.47 -3.63 15.91
C LYS A 2 -9.42 -3.90 14.81
N ILE A 3 -9.59 -4.95 14.01
CA ILE A 3 -8.65 -5.32 12.92
C ILE A 3 -8.73 -4.34 11.74
N ILE A 4 -9.93 -3.92 11.32
CA ILE A 4 -10.11 -2.93 10.24
C ILE A 4 -9.39 -1.62 10.58
N LYS A 5 -9.42 -1.21 11.87
CA LYS A 5 -8.69 -0.04 12.35
C LYS A 5 -7.17 -0.15 12.19
N THR A 6 -6.60 -1.30 11.85
CA THR A 6 -5.16 -1.45 11.60
C THR A 6 -4.76 -1.24 10.14
N ASN A 7 -5.73 -1.08 9.23
CA ASN A 7 -5.47 -0.84 7.80
C ASN A 7 -4.75 0.48 7.52
N TRP A 8 -4.78 1.44 8.45
CA TRP A 8 -4.01 2.68 8.31
C TRP A 8 -2.51 2.40 8.14
N ILE A 9 -1.98 1.32 8.72
CA ILE A 9 -0.55 0.94 8.56
C ILE A 9 -0.24 0.70 7.07
N ASN A 10 -1.11 -0.03 6.38
CA ASN A 10 -0.95 -0.32 4.96
C ASN A 10 -1.10 0.96 4.12
N ILE A 11 -2.09 1.80 4.42
CA ILE A 11 -2.31 3.06 3.71
C ILE A 11 -1.09 3.97 3.84
N ILE A 12 -0.59 4.22 5.05
CA ILE A 12 0.54 5.10 5.29
C ILE A 12 1.82 4.53 4.66
N GLY A 13 2.13 3.26 4.85
CA GLY A 13 3.37 2.71 4.30
C GLY A 13 3.35 2.63 2.78
N VAL A 14 2.21 2.29 2.16
CA VAL A 14 2.06 2.37 0.69
C VAL A 14 2.25 3.81 0.24
N PHE A 15 1.64 4.79 0.93
CA PHE A 15 1.76 6.21 0.60
C PHE A 15 3.22 6.67 0.61
N ILE A 16 3.95 6.39 1.69
CA ILE A 16 5.37 6.75 1.82
C ILE A 16 6.18 6.13 0.67
N ALA A 17 5.96 4.85 0.36
CA ALA A 17 6.73 4.16 -0.68
C ALA A 17 6.47 4.73 -2.08
N VAL A 18 5.20 4.90 -2.47
CA VAL A 18 4.87 5.46 -3.80
C VAL A 18 5.25 6.93 -3.91
N PHE A 19 5.19 7.67 -2.81
CA PHE A 19 5.61 9.08 -2.75
C PHE A 19 7.12 9.24 -2.91
N LEU A 20 7.92 8.46 -2.18
CA LEU A 20 9.38 8.45 -2.34
C LEU A 20 9.76 8.01 -3.77
N TYR A 21 9.10 6.99 -4.30
CA TYR A 21 9.30 6.55 -5.68
C TYR A 21 8.99 7.67 -6.69
N ALA A 22 7.88 8.39 -6.49
CA ALA A 22 7.50 9.52 -7.34
C ALA A 22 8.49 10.70 -7.25
N ILE A 23 9.08 10.97 -6.08
CA ILE A 23 10.15 11.96 -5.95
C ILE A 23 11.36 11.54 -6.79
N VAL A 24 11.79 10.27 -6.67
CA VAL A 24 12.92 9.74 -7.46
C VAL A 24 12.63 9.83 -8.96
N LEU A 25 11.43 9.46 -9.41
CA LEU A 25 11.02 9.60 -10.82
C LEU A 25 11.14 11.05 -11.32
N ASN A 26 10.69 12.02 -10.52
CA ASN A 26 10.76 13.44 -10.88
C ASN A 26 12.20 13.98 -10.93
N LEU A 27 13.13 13.38 -10.15
CA LEU A 27 14.54 13.78 -10.11
C LEU A 27 15.36 13.22 -11.28
N ILE A 28 14.98 12.07 -11.81
CA ILE A 28 15.67 11.42 -12.94
C ILE A 28 15.10 11.82 -14.30
N ASP A 29 14.04 12.64 -14.33
CA ASP A 29 13.43 13.13 -15.56
C ASP A 29 14.41 14.04 -16.32
N THR A 30 14.86 13.59 -17.49
CA THR A 30 15.84 14.31 -18.31
C THR A 30 15.25 15.55 -18.99
N ASN A 31 13.92 15.69 -19.04
CA ASN A 31 13.27 16.80 -19.71
C ASN A 31 13.12 18.03 -18.82
N VAL A 32 13.10 17.84 -17.49
CA VAL A 32 12.91 18.91 -16.51
C VAL A 32 13.86 18.73 -15.35
N SER A 33 14.87 19.59 -15.26
CA SER A 33 15.76 19.61 -14.09
C SER A 33 15.02 20.20 -12.89
N ARG A 34 14.79 19.37 -11.87
CA ARG A 34 14.17 19.77 -10.59
C ARG A 34 15.11 19.45 -9.44
N ASN A 35 15.18 20.32 -8.45
CA ASN A 35 15.79 19.96 -7.17
C ASN A 35 14.81 19.11 -6.32
N VAL A 36 15.30 18.58 -5.19
CA VAL A 36 14.50 17.72 -4.30
C VAL A 36 13.23 18.41 -3.83
N PHE A 37 13.31 19.68 -3.42
CA PHE A 37 12.16 20.45 -2.94
C PHE A 37 11.12 20.69 -4.03
N GLN A 38 11.56 20.97 -5.26
CA GLN A 38 10.69 21.14 -6.42
C GLN A 38 10.05 19.83 -6.86
N SER A 39 10.63 18.68 -6.52
CA SER A 39 10.12 17.35 -6.86
C SER A 39 9.03 16.85 -5.90
N VAL A 40 8.94 17.45 -4.70
CA VAL A 40 7.94 17.09 -3.67
C VAL A 40 6.52 17.39 -4.11
N LEU A 41 6.26 18.59 -4.62
CA LEU A 41 4.90 19.02 -4.99
C LEU A 41 4.32 18.22 -6.17
N PRO A 42 5.06 18.00 -7.29
CA PRO A 42 4.60 17.13 -8.37
C PRO A 42 4.40 15.68 -7.92
N ALA A 43 5.27 15.15 -7.07
CA ALA A 43 5.10 13.81 -6.50
C ALA A 43 3.81 13.69 -5.67
N LEU A 44 3.49 14.73 -4.88
CA LEU A 44 2.26 14.77 -4.09
C LEU A 44 1.02 14.82 -4.99
N ILE A 45 1.05 15.65 -6.04
CA ILE A 45 -0.02 15.74 -7.03
C ILE A 45 -0.22 14.40 -7.74
N LEU A 46 0.86 13.76 -8.19
CA LEU A 46 0.81 12.46 -8.84
C LEU A 46 0.18 11.41 -7.92
N VAL A 47 0.65 11.31 -6.68
CA VAL A 47 0.19 10.29 -5.75
C VAL A 47 -1.24 10.55 -5.27
N CYS A 48 -1.58 11.77 -4.88
CA CYS A 48 -2.88 12.07 -4.27
C CYS A 48 -4.00 12.29 -5.29
N LEU A 49 -3.71 12.91 -6.44
CA LEU A 49 -4.73 13.26 -7.43
C LEU A 49 -4.77 12.24 -8.56
N TYR A 50 -3.67 12.06 -9.28
CA TYR A 50 -3.63 11.09 -10.39
C TYR A 50 -3.73 9.64 -9.90
N GLY A 51 -3.23 9.37 -8.69
CA GLY A 51 -3.35 8.07 -8.01
C GLY A 51 -4.71 7.81 -7.36
N LEU A 52 -5.71 8.67 -7.51
CA LEU A 52 -6.98 8.53 -6.78
C LEU A 52 -7.68 7.19 -7.02
N VAL A 53 -7.69 6.70 -8.27
CA VAL A 53 -8.26 5.39 -8.61
C VAL A 53 -7.54 4.26 -7.87
N PHE A 54 -6.21 4.34 -7.78
CA PHE A 54 -5.40 3.39 -7.01
C PHE A 54 -5.79 3.40 -5.53
N TRP A 55 -5.94 4.59 -4.92
CA TRP A 55 -6.32 4.72 -3.51
C TRP A 55 -7.70 4.16 -3.21
N VAL A 56 -8.69 4.49 -4.03
CA VAL A 56 -10.05 3.99 -3.85
C VAL A 56 -10.07 2.46 -3.91
N LEU A 57 -9.43 1.86 -4.93
CA LEU A 57 -9.37 0.40 -5.06
C LEU A 57 -8.61 -0.25 -3.90
N LEU A 58 -7.47 0.32 -3.49
CA LEU A 58 -6.69 -0.20 -2.37
C LEU A 58 -7.52 -0.23 -1.08
N ILE A 59 -8.20 0.89 -0.76
CA ILE A 59 -9.02 1.01 0.45
C ILE A 59 -10.21 0.05 0.40
N LEU A 60 -10.90 -0.01 -0.74
CA LEU A 60 -12.05 -0.91 -0.91
C LEU A 60 -11.62 -2.37 -0.73
N LEU A 61 -10.54 -2.81 -1.37
CA LEU A 61 -10.06 -4.18 -1.25
C LEU A 61 -9.61 -4.51 0.17
N LEU A 62 -8.91 -3.59 0.87
CA LEU A 62 -8.53 -3.76 2.27
C LEU A 62 -9.75 -3.98 3.17
N VAL A 63 -10.79 -3.15 3.01
CA VAL A 63 -12.00 -3.25 3.83
C VAL A 63 -12.79 -4.51 3.50
N ILE A 64 -13.00 -4.79 2.20
CA ILE A 64 -13.76 -5.97 1.74
C ILE A 64 -13.08 -7.26 2.24
N LEU A 65 -11.77 -7.38 2.06
CA LEU A 65 -11.05 -8.60 2.47
C LEU A 65 -11.02 -8.76 3.98
N ASP A 66 -10.92 -7.67 4.76
CA ASP A 66 -11.03 -7.76 6.21
C ASP A 66 -12.40 -8.24 6.68
N LEU A 67 -13.46 -7.87 5.98
CA LEU A 67 -14.84 -8.29 6.25
C LEU A 67 -15.11 -9.73 5.80
N LEU A 68 -14.54 -10.17 4.68
CA LEU A 68 -14.69 -11.54 4.18
C LEU A 68 -13.83 -12.54 4.95
N LEU A 69 -12.59 -12.18 5.28
CA LEU A 69 -11.62 -13.05 5.95
C LEU A 69 -11.62 -12.82 7.47
N ILE A 70 -12.77 -13.01 8.12
CA ILE A 70 -12.87 -12.92 9.58
C ILE A 70 -12.14 -14.10 10.22
N VAL A 71 -10.95 -13.83 10.77
CA VAL A 71 -10.15 -14.85 11.46
C VAL A 71 -10.39 -14.76 12.96
N LYS A 72 -11.07 -15.78 13.52
CA LYS A 72 -11.26 -15.94 14.97
C LYS A 72 -10.00 -16.44 15.70
N LYS A 73 -9.08 -17.12 15.00
CA LYS A 73 -7.91 -17.77 15.59
C LYS A 73 -6.59 -17.11 15.15
N THR A 74 -5.80 -16.65 16.11
CA THR A 74 -4.54 -15.92 15.86
C THR A 74 -3.49 -16.73 15.11
N SER A 75 -3.55 -18.06 15.14
CA SER A 75 -2.62 -18.96 14.44
C SER A 75 -2.63 -18.77 12.92
N ASN A 76 -3.78 -18.39 12.35
CA ASN A 76 -3.95 -18.28 10.90
C ASN A 76 -3.78 -16.84 10.38
N LEU A 77 -3.47 -15.89 11.26
CA LEU A 77 -3.40 -14.47 10.93
C LEU A 77 -2.31 -14.17 9.88
N ARG A 78 -1.14 -14.82 9.96
CA ARG A 78 -0.08 -14.61 8.96
C ARG A 78 -0.52 -15.04 7.56
N VAL A 79 -1.13 -16.23 7.46
CA VAL A 79 -1.61 -16.78 6.18
C VAL A 79 -2.71 -15.89 5.60
N LYS A 80 -3.63 -15.41 6.44
CA LYS A 80 -4.65 -14.43 6.03
C LYS A 80 -4.00 -13.19 5.41
N LEU A 81 -3.05 -12.56 6.09
CA LEU A 81 -2.43 -11.31 5.60
C LEU A 81 -1.63 -11.52 4.31
N LEU A 82 -1.04 -12.71 4.12
CA LEU A 82 -0.39 -13.08 2.85
C LEU A 82 -1.41 -13.24 1.72
N ILE A 83 -2.56 -13.87 1.97
CA ILE A 83 -3.65 -13.98 1.00
C ILE A 83 -4.20 -12.59 0.66
N GLU A 84 -4.40 -11.73 1.65
CA GLU A 84 -4.81 -10.34 1.41
C GLU A 84 -3.81 -9.62 0.52
N TRP A 85 -2.52 -9.73 0.81
CA TRP A 85 -1.48 -9.14 -0.02
C TRP A 85 -1.52 -9.67 -1.46
N LEU A 86 -1.69 -10.98 -1.66
CA LEU A 86 -1.77 -11.57 -3.00
C LEU A 86 -2.98 -11.05 -3.78
N ILE A 87 -4.15 -11.06 -3.16
CA ILE A 87 -5.39 -10.60 -3.81
C ILE A 87 -5.32 -9.12 -4.11
N ILE A 88 -4.95 -8.29 -3.12
CA ILE A 88 -4.85 -6.83 -3.29
C ILE A 88 -3.74 -6.47 -4.28
N GLY A 89 -2.59 -7.13 -4.19
CA GLY A 89 -1.44 -6.87 -5.05
C GLY A 89 -1.69 -7.22 -6.51
N SER A 90 -2.47 -8.27 -6.78
CA SER A 90 -2.67 -8.80 -8.14
C SER A 90 -3.14 -7.77 -9.19
N PRO A 91 -4.20 -6.94 -8.98
CA PRO A 91 -4.59 -5.92 -9.97
C PRO A 91 -3.49 -4.87 -10.19
N PHE A 92 -2.74 -4.50 -9.15
CA PHE A 92 -1.67 -3.50 -9.26
C PHE A 92 -0.42 -4.06 -9.94
N THR A 93 -0.08 -5.32 -9.71
CA THR A 93 0.97 -6.02 -10.45
C THR A 93 0.58 -6.15 -11.93
N TYR A 94 -0.68 -6.46 -12.23
CA TYR A 94 -1.17 -6.46 -13.61
C TYR A 94 -1.00 -5.09 -14.27
N TRP A 95 -1.37 -3.99 -13.60
CA TRP A 95 -1.16 -2.64 -14.12
C TRP A 95 0.32 -2.27 -14.29
N ALA A 96 1.18 -2.70 -13.37
CA ALA A 96 2.62 -2.51 -13.48
C ALA A 96 3.17 -3.11 -14.77
N VAL A 97 2.77 -4.35 -15.09
CA VAL A 97 3.20 -5.07 -16.30
C VAL A 97 2.55 -4.47 -17.55
N ARG A 98 1.24 -4.23 -17.52
CA ARG A 98 0.47 -3.76 -18.68
C ARG A 98 0.87 -2.35 -19.12
N TYR A 99 1.17 -1.46 -18.17
CA TYR A 99 1.48 -0.05 -18.44
C TYR A 99 2.96 0.30 -18.24
N GLY A 100 3.81 -0.64 -17.81
CA GLY A 100 5.23 -0.41 -17.57
C GLY A 100 5.52 0.53 -16.40
N GLN A 101 4.56 0.71 -15.47
CA GLN A 101 4.63 1.70 -14.40
C GLN A 101 5.18 1.09 -13.11
N GLY A 102 6.48 1.27 -12.85
CA GLY A 102 7.16 0.71 -11.68
C GLY A 102 6.65 1.20 -10.32
N ILE A 103 5.94 2.32 -10.28
CA ILE A 103 5.33 2.86 -9.04
C ILE A 103 4.33 1.87 -8.40
N PHE A 104 3.64 1.06 -9.21
CA PHE A 104 2.73 0.03 -8.70
C PHE A 104 3.48 -1.11 -8.02
N ILE A 105 4.66 -1.48 -8.51
CA ILE A 105 5.52 -2.49 -7.86
C ILE A 105 6.00 -1.96 -6.50
N ALA A 106 6.41 -0.69 -6.43
CA ALA A 106 6.76 -0.05 -5.16
C ALA A 106 5.59 -0.11 -4.16
N GLY A 107 4.36 0.13 -4.62
CA GLY A 107 3.14 -0.02 -3.84
C GLY A 107 2.90 -1.46 -3.36
N VAL A 108 3.03 -2.47 -4.23
CA VAL A 108 2.81 -3.90 -3.89
C VAL A 108 3.85 -4.41 -2.90
N ILE A 109 5.12 -4.03 -3.06
CA ILE A 109 6.19 -4.39 -2.13
C ILE A 109 5.95 -3.73 -0.77
N SER A 110 5.60 -2.44 -0.76
CA SER A 110 5.27 -1.73 0.47
C SER A 110 4.06 -2.34 1.18
N LEU A 111 3.05 -2.76 0.42
CA LEU A 111 1.89 -3.47 0.97
C LEU A 111 2.31 -4.77 1.68
N LEU A 112 3.25 -5.53 1.12
CA LEU A 112 3.77 -6.73 1.78
C LEU A 112 4.45 -6.40 3.12
N ILE A 113 5.35 -5.42 3.10
CA ILE A 113 6.11 -4.98 4.28
C ILE A 113 5.15 -4.51 5.38
N THR A 114 4.19 -3.66 5.01
CA THR A 114 3.20 -3.11 5.94
C THR A 114 2.26 -4.18 6.48
N GLN A 115 1.90 -5.20 5.71
CA GLN A 115 1.13 -6.35 6.21
C GLN A 115 1.89 -7.12 7.30
N PHE A 116 3.22 -7.25 7.20
CA PHE A 116 4.03 -7.85 8.27
C PHE A 116 4.10 -6.97 9.53
N ILE A 117 4.11 -5.64 9.38
CA ILE A 117 4.04 -4.71 10.52
C ILE A 117 2.67 -4.80 11.19
N ARG A 118 1.60 -4.79 10.38
CA ARG A 118 0.21 -4.92 10.80
C ARG A 118 -0.03 -6.23 11.55
N TRP A 119 0.58 -7.33 11.12
CA TRP A 119 0.55 -8.61 11.85
C TRP A 119 0.98 -8.46 13.32
N LYS A 120 2.12 -7.80 13.57
CA LYS A 120 2.63 -7.56 14.93
C LYS A 120 1.65 -6.73 15.75
N HIS A 121 1.08 -5.68 15.15
CA HIS A 121 0.14 -4.81 15.84
C HIS A 121 -1.17 -5.51 16.19
N ILE A 122 -1.77 -6.26 15.25
CA ILE A 122 -2.99 -7.04 15.51
C ILE A 122 -2.75 -8.04 16.64
N LYS A 123 -1.61 -8.73 16.65
CA LYS A 123 -1.28 -9.69 17.71
C LYS A 123 -1.18 -9.01 19.09
N ALA A 124 -0.63 -7.80 19.16
CA ALA A 124 -0.58 -7.02 20.40
C ALA A 124 -1.99 -6.62 20.86
N VAL A 125 -2.83 -6.12 19.95
CA VAL A 125 -4.21 -5.71 20.26
C VAL A 125 -5.05 -6.90 20.74
N LEU A 126 -4.85 -8.10 20.17
CA LEU A 126 -5.57 -9.30 20.57
C LEU A 126 -5.07 -9.91 21.90
N LYS A 127 -3.82 -9.66 22.32
CA LYS A 127 -3.27 -10.12 23.61
C LYS A 127 -3.62 -9.22 24.79
N ALA A 128 -3.89 -7.94 24.53
CA ALA A 128 -4.25 -6.96 25.56
C ALA A 128 -5.72 -7.05 26.00
N ASN A 129 -6.48 -8.03 25.47
CA ASN A 129 -7.84 -8.38 25.90
C ASN A 129 -7.88 -9.87 26.21
#